data_AF-L1K0Z2-F1
#
_entry.id   AF-L1K0Z2-F1
#
_cell.length_a   1.000
_cell.length_b   1.000
_cell.length_c   1.000
_cell.angle_alpha   90.00
_cell.angle_beta   90.00
_cell.angle_gamma   90.00
#
_symmetry.space_group_name_H-M   'P 1'
#
loop_
_entity.id
_entity.type
_entity.pdbx_description
1 polymer ?
#
loop_
_entity_poly.entity_id
_entity_poly.type
_entity_poly.pdbx_seq_one_letter_code
_entity_poly.pdbx_strand_id
1 'polypeptide(L)'
;MRELEPAEHRWRRETKKGPMPPLPSYHTPIPTVLSRGNEQGQVPDYKDINTLRMLTDLVRPVAQAACPPHRSVLHHKYEELTSLVQPRGLLEDCNEAQWMRETVACAEQGGFRRKVAGALSIVQLRGTGDFWDFLWQQLNRRIAEKCMIFVRAVHEPGVSQQHKTRLLEQLAELLKLNSALAVGFVTNGYDSIKEKFVRTPDIPPAERLLQGLGAPLNSTPVPLRPRVRGLRLDFL
;
A
#
# COMPACT_ATOMS: atom_id res chain seq x y z
N MET A 1 -64.99 15.75 9.97
CA MET A 1 -63.97 14.69 10.11
C MET A 1 -63.69 14.16 8.72
N ARG A 2 -62.44 14.18 8.25
CA ARG A 2 -62.08 13.63 6.92
C ARG A 2 -61.70 12.17 7.11
N GLU A 3 -62.42 11.28 6.43
CA GLU A 3 -62.13 9.86 6.35
C GLU A 3 -60.83 9.66 5.55
N LEU A 4 -59.92 8.85 6.09
CA LEU A 4 -58.68 8.45 5.44
C LEU A 4 -58.97 7.24 4.56
N GLU A 5 -58.72 7.35 3.25
CA GLU A 5 -58.87 6.21 2.33
C GLU A 5 -57.90 5.07 2.67
N PRO A 6 -58.32 3.80 2.50
CA PRO A 6 -57.49 2.64 2.84
C PRO A 6 -56.29 2.48 1.90
N ALA A 7 -55.12 2.17 2.50
CA ALA A 7 -53.82 2.07 1.86
C ALA A 7 -53.61 0.79 1.01
N GLU A 8 -54.59 0.39 0.19
CA GLU A 8 -54.57 -0.86 -0.57
C GLU A 8 -53.67 -0.85 -1.82
N HIS A 9 -53.06 0.29 -2.15
CA HIS A 9 -52.23 0.42 -3.35
C HIS A 9 -50.71 0.26 -3.12
N ARG A 10 -50.24 0.02 -1.89
CA ARG A 10 -48.79 0.04 -1.58
C ARG A 10 -47.99 -1.24 -1.84
N TRP A 11 -48.63 -2.36 -2.20
CA TRP A 11 -47.92 -3.65 -2.31
C TRP A 11 -48.34 -4.52 -3.50
N ARG A 12 -48.58 -3.95 -4.68
CA ARG A 12 -48.56 -4.76 -5.91
C ARG A 12 -47.11 -5.10 -6.26
N ARG A 13 -46.68 -6.32 -5.92
CA ARG A 13 -45.44 -6.92 -6.46
C ARG A 13 -45.63 -7.13 -7.96
N GLU A 14 -44.96 -6.33 -8.78
CA GLU A 14 -44.80 -6.64 -10.19
C GLU A 14 -44.00 -7.94 -10.34
N THR A 15 -44.71 -9.06 -10.52
CA THR A 15 -44.17 -10.35 -10.91
C THR A 15 -43.92 -10.39 -12.43
N LYS A 16 -43.03 -9.51 -12.91
CA LYS A 16 -42.37 -9.66 -14.21
C LYS A 16 -40.91 -9.25 -14.07
N LYS A 17 -40.11 -10.13 -13.44
CA LYS A 17 -38.65 -10.06 -13.54
C LYS A 17 -38.20 -11.27 -14.34
N GLY A 18 -37.76 -11.02 -15.58
CA GLY A 18 -36.90 -11.95 -16.30
C GLY A 18 -35.62 -12.24 -15.50
N PRO A 19 -34.76 -13.15 -15.96
CA PRO A 19 -33.52 -13.46 -15.27
C PRO A 19 -32.77 -12.15 -14.97
N MET A 20 -32.47 -11.95 -13.69
CA MET A 20 -31.73 -10.79 -13.22
C MET A 20 -30.45 -10.71 -14.06
N PRO A 21 -30.17 -9.59 -14.77
CA PRO A 21 -28.90 -9.46 -15.44
C PRO A 21 -27.80 -9.63 -14.39
N PRO A 22 -26.72 -10.38 -14.68
CA PRO A 22 -25.63 -10.53 -13.74
C PRO A 22 -25.19 -9.13 -13.31
N LEU A 23 -25.12 -8.92 -11.99
CA LEU A 23 -24.57 -7.69 -11.43
C LEU A 23 -23.23 -7.45 -12.14
N PRO A 24 -23.00 -6.27 -12.74
CA PRO A 24 -21.69 -5.96 -13.30
C PRO A 24 -20.68 -6.16 -12.18
N SER A 25 -19.71 -7.05 -12.40
CA SER A 25 -18.58 -7.20 -11.50
C SER A 25 -17.85 -5.86 -11.50
N TYR A 26 -18.17 -5.00 -10.54
CA TYR A 26 -17.41 -3.78 -10.29
C TYR A 26 -16.05 -4.21 -9.72
N HIS A 27 -15.16 -4.68 -10.59
CA HIS A 27 -13.73 -4.53 -10.36
C HIS A 27 -13.45 -3.03 -10.48
N THR A 28 -13.74 -2.31 -9.41
CA THR A 28 -13.39 -0.89 -9.31
C THR A 28 -11.87 -0.82 -9.30
N PRO A 29 -11.22 -0.15 -10.25
CA PRO A 29 -9.80 0.15 -10.11
C PRO A 29 -9.65 0.99 -8.85
N ILE A 30 -8.98 0.42 -7.84
CA ILE A 30 -8.60 1.11 -6.62
C ILE A 30 -7.80 2.33 -7.08
N PRO A 31 -8.23 3.58 -6.78
CA PRO A 31 -7.44 4.75 -7.13
C PRO A 31 -6.08 4.57 -6.49
N THR A 32 -5.13 4.33 -7.38
CA THR A 32 -3.78 4.02 -7.01
C THR A 32 -3.08 5.36 -6.91
N VAL A 33 -2.62 5.74 -5.73
CA VAL A 33 -1.60 6.78 -5.67
C VAL A 33 -0.43 6.22 -6.44
N LEU A 34 -0.10 6.84 -7.59
CA LEU A 34 1.08 6.48 -8.34
C LEU A 34 2.22 6.46 -7.33
N SER A 35 2.74 5.27 -7.10
CA SER A 35 3.95 5.13 -6.33
C SER A 35 5.00 5.90 -7.09
N ARG A 36 5.31 7.12 -6.64
CA ARG A 36 6.58 7.78 -6.91
C ARG A 36 7.70 7.04 -6.16
N GLY A 37 7.59 5.70 -6.05
CA GLY A 37 8.56 4.83 -5.43
C GLY A 37 9.87 5.10 -6.11
N ASN A 38 10.74 5.79 -5.37
CA ASN A 38 12.06 6.25 -5.76
C ASN A 38 12.13 6.51 -7.26
N GLU A 39 11.92 7.75 -7.72
CA GLU A 39 12.15 8.20 -9.11
C GLU A 39 13.58 7.87 -9.66
N GLN A 40 14.40 7.15 -8.88
CA GLN A 40 15.79 6.82 -9.09
C GLN A 40 16.14 5.34 -8.78
N GLY A 41 15.18 4.47 -8.42
CA GLY A 41 15.47 3.06 -8.14
C GLY A 41 16.42 2.81 -6.96
N GLN A 42 16.58 3.79 -6.06
CA GLN A 42 17.49 3.68 -4.93
C GLN A 42 17.06 2.57 -3.96
N VAL A 43 18.05 1.83 -3.45
CA VAL A 43 17.83 0.81 -2.42
C VAL A 43 17.27 1.49 -1.16
N PRO A 44 16.20 0.96 -0.54
CA PRO A 44 15.62 1.53 0.67
C PRO A 44 16.64 1.56 1.80
N ASP A 45 16.68 2.66 2.56
CA ASP A 45 17.54 2.76 3.73
C ASP A 45 16.85 2.20 4.99
N TYR A 46 17.56 2.21 6.11
CA TYR A 46 16.98 1.76 7.38
C TYR A 46 15.86 2.69 7.88
N LYS A 47 15.87 3.97 7.48
CA LYS A 47 14.82 4.94 7.86
C LYS A 47 13.50 4.59 7.17
N ASP A 48 13.54 4.21 5.90
CA ASP A 48 12.40 3.71 5.13
C ASP A 48 11.79 2.47 5.79
N ILE A 49 12.61 1.47 6.13
CA ILE A 49 12.14 0.21 6.75
C ILE A 49 11.51 0.48 8.12
N ASN A 50 12.16 1.32 8.95
CA ASN A 50 11.61 1.73 10.24
C ASN A 50 10.27 2.46 10.10
N THR A 51 10.16 3.35 9.11
CA THR A 51 8.93 4.09 8.83
C THR A 51 7.80 3.14 8.43
N LEU A 52 8.06 2.22 7.50
CA LEU A 52 7.08 1.22 7.07
C LEU A 52 6.66 0.28 8.21
N ARG A 53 7.59 -0.07 9.11
CA ARG A 53 7.28 -0.82 10.33
C ARG A 53 6.32 -0.07 11.23
N MET A 54 6.61 1.19 11.56
CA MET A 54 5.72 2.02 12.40
C MET A 54 4.33 2.18 11.78
N LEU A 55 4.24 2.40 10.46
CA LEU A 55 2.96 2.48 9.76
C LEU A 55 2.21 1.13 9.78
N THR A 56 2.93 0.02 9.65
CA THR A 56 2.38 -1.33 9.68
C THR A 56 1.80 -1.67 11.05
N ASP A 57 2.53 -1.37 12.12
CA ASP A 57 2.11 -1.62 13.49
C ASP A 57 0.86 -0.82 13.86
N LEU A 58 0.65 0.33 13.21
CA LEU A 58 -0.54 1.15 13.39
C LEU A 58 -1.76 0.62 12.62
N VAL A 59 -1.58 0.28 11.34
CA VAL A 59 -2.68 -0.05 10.42
C VAL A 59 -3.11 -1.52 10.55
N ARG A 60 -2.15 -2.45 10.71
CA ARG A 60 -2.41 -3.90 10.72
C ARG A 60 -3.44 -4.32 11.78
N PRO A 61 -3.35 -3.88 13.06
CA PRO A 61 -4.30 -4.33 14.08
C PRO A 61 -5.74 -3.91 13.78
N VAL A 62 -5.93 -2.82 13.05
CA VAL A 62 -7.25 -2.32 12.67
C VAL A 62 -7.80 -3.10 11.47
N ALA A 63 -6.99 -3.25 10.41
CA ALA A 63 -7.41 -3.92 9.18
C ALA A 63 -7.58 -5.45 9.34
N GLN A 64 -6.87 -6.06 10.28
CA GLN A 64 -6.94 -7.50 10.54
C GLN A 64 -7.78 -7.86 11.79
N ALA A 65 -8.49 -6.89 12.35
CA ALA A 65 -9.35 -7.14 13.51
C ALA A 65 -10.50 -8.10 13.12
N ALA A 66 -10.68 -9.18 13.90
CA ALA A 66 -11.78 -10.13 13.68
C ALA A 66 -13.17 -9.49 13.85
N CYS A 67 -13.26 -8.41 14.62
CA CYS A 67 -14.44 -7.56 14.73
C CYS A 67 -14.05 -6.11 14.44
N PRO A 68 -14.84 -5.35 13.66
CA PRO A 68 -14.55 -3.95 13.37
C PRO A 68 -14.44 -3.15 14.69
N PRO A 69 -13.33 -2.42 14.92
CA PRO A 69 -13.21 -1.56 16.08
C PRO A 69 -14.30 -0.49 16.09
N HIS A 70 -14.70 -0.04 17.28
CA HIS A 70 -15.65 1.07 17.38
C HIS A 70 -15.08 2.33 16.71
N ARG A 71 -15.95 3.13 16.07
CA ARG A 71 -15.58 4.35 15.32
C ARG A 71 -14.67 5.32 16.08
N SER A 72 -14.82 5.43 17.41
CA SER A 72 -13.98 6.32 18.23
C SER A 72 -12.53 5.84 18.30
N VAL A 73 -12.32 4.53 18.35
CA VAL A 73 -10.98 3.93 18.30
C VAL A 73 -10.34 4.19 16.94
N LEU A 74 -11.12 4.05 15.87
CA LEU A 74 -10.66 4.32 14.50
C LEU A 74 -10.28 5.80 14.31
N HIS A 75 -11.06 6.74 14.85
CA HIS A 75 -10.68 8.16 14.83
C HIS A 75 -9.40 8.44 15.62
N HIS A 76 -9.27 7.85 16.81
CA HIS A 76 -8.05 8.02 17.59
C HIS A 76 -6.81 7.46 16.86
N LYS A 77 -6.94 6.30 16.22
CA LYS A 77 -5.88 5.71 15.39
C LYS A 77 -5.56 6.58 14.16
N TYR A 78 -6.56 7.24 13.58
CA TYR A 78 -6.35 8.18 12.50
C TYR A 78 -5.59 9.43 12.98
N GLU A 79 -5.90 9.96 14.16
CA GLU A 79 -5.14 11.06 14.77
C GLU A 79 -3.69 10.66 15.02
N GLU A 80 -3.47 9.45 15.54
CA GLU A 80 -2.13 8.88 15.71
C GLU A 80 -1.39 8.80 14.36
N LEU A 81 -2.03 8.28 13.31
CA LEU A 81 -1.47 8.21 11.95
C LEU A 81 -1.06 9.59 11.44
N THR A 82 -1.96 10.56 11.52
CA THR A 82 -1.69 11.91 11.03
C THR A 82 -0.60 12.61 11.83
N SER A 83 -0.52 12.39 13.14
CA SER A 83 0.56 12.92 13.97
C SER A 83 1.93 12.34 13.60
N LEU A 84 1.97 11.05 13.22
CA LEU A 84 3.19 10.37 12.81
C LEU A 84 3.72 10.89 11.48
N VAL A 85 2.85 11.11 10.49
CA VAL A 85 3.26 11.44 9.11
C VAL A 85 3.35 12.93 8.83
N GLN A 86 2.96 13.82 9.75
CA GLN A 86 3.07 15.27 9.56
C GLN A 86 4.54 15.73 9.44
N PRO A 87 4.85 16.85 8.75
CA PRO A 87 6.23 17.33 8.55
C PRO A 87 7.00 17.64 9.85
N ARG A 88 6.31 17.76 10.98
CA ARG A 88 6.88 17.93 12.33
C ARG A 88 6.67 16.70 13.23
N GLY A 89 6.24 15.59 12.65
CA GLY A 89 6.00 14.33 13.34
C GLY A 89 7.27 13.56 13.62
N LEU A 90 7.12 12.40 14.28
CA LEU A 90 8.22 11.45 14.57
C LEU A 90 8.89 10.93 13.30
N LEU A 91 8.12 10.85 12.20
CA LEU A 91 8.64 10.55 10.88
C LEU A 91 8.98 11.88 10.20
N GLU A 92 10.17 12.42 10.50
CA GLU A 92 10.77 13.54 9.74
C GLU A 92 10.63 13.31 8.22
N ASP A 93 10.69 14.36 7.40
CA ASP A 93 10.52 14.34 5.93
C ASP A 93 11.34 13.24 5.22
N CYS A 94 10.78 12.03 5.21
CA CYS A 94 11.26 10.86 4.50
C CYS A 94 10.23 10.50 3.43
N ASN A 95 10.69 9.81 2.39
CA ASN A 95 9.88 9.49 1.22
C ASN A 95 8.65 8.65 1.60
N GLU A 96 8.78 7.75 2.59
CA GLU A 96 7.67 6.92 3.06
C GLU A 96 6.62 7.71 3.84
N ALA A 97 7.02 8.67 4.67
CA ALA A 97 6.09 9.56 5.35
C ALA A 97 5.34 10.45 4.35
N GLN A 98 6.05 11.01 3.36
CA GLN A 98 5.43 11.78 2.29
C GLN A 98 4.45 10.92 1.47
N TRP A 99 4.85 9.72 1.06
CA TRP A 99 3.99 8.79 0.34
C TRP A 99 2.72 8.47 1.15
N MET A 100 2.84 8.25 2.45
CA MET A 100 1.69 7.98 3.30
C MET A 100 0.76 9.20 3.43
N ARG A 101 1.31 10.42 3.53
CA ARG A 101 0.54 11.67 3.47
C ARG A 101 -0.27 11.78 2.17
N GLU A 102 0.37 11.51 1.03
CA GLU A 102 -0.28 11.52 -0.28
C GLU A 102 -1.37 10.45 -0.38
N THR A 103 -1.13 9.27 0.21
CA THR A 103 -2.08 8.15 0.27
C THR A 103 -3.32 8.50 1.09
N VAL A 104 -3.13 9.09 2.29
CA VAL A 104 -4.25 9.58 3.12
C VAL A 104 -5.01 10.68 2.41
N ALA A 105 -4.30 11.66 1.81
CA ALA A 105 -4.94 12.73 1.05
C ALA A 105 -5.78 12.20 -0.11
N CYS A 106 -5.31 11.17 -0.83
CA CYS A 106 -6.06 10.51 -1.89
C CYS A 106 -7.32 9.81 -1.38
N ALA A 107 -7.22 9.09 -0.25
CA ALA A 107 -8.37 8.45 0.38
C ALA A 107 -9.45 9.46 0.83
N GLU A 108 -9.05 10.69 1.15
CA GLU A 108 -9.99 11.74 1.58
C GLU A 108 -10.65 12.49 0.44
N GLN A 109 -10.18 12.31 -0.80
CA GLN A 109 -10.76 12.97 -1.96
C GLN A 109 -12.21 12.52 -2.18
N GLY A 110 -13.07 13.48 -2.57
CA GLY A 110 -14.49 13.23 -2.79
C GLY A 110 -14.80 12.19 -3.87
N GLY A 111 -13.85 11.85 -4.75
CA GLY A 111 -13.97 10.78 -5.74
C GLY A 111 -13.85 9.38 -5.14
N PHE A 112 -12.88 9.15 -4.25
CA PHE A 112 -12.75 7.88 -3.52
C PHE A 112 -13.86 7.73 -2.49
N ARG A 113 -14.10 8.78 -1.70
CA ARG A 113 -15.16 8.81 -0.68
C ARG A 113 -16.52 8.42 -1.24
N ARG A 114 -16.89 8.96 -2.41
CA ARG A 114 -18.15 8.61 -3.08
C ARG A 114 -18.22 7.16 -3.54
N LYS A 115 -17.09 6.57 -3.95
CA LYS A 115 -17.02 5.17 -4.41
C LYS A 115 -17.09 4.17 -3.26
N VAL A 116 -16.41 4.46 -2.17
CA VAL A 116 -16.24 3.52 -1.05
C VAL A 116 -17.34 3.68 0.00
N ALA A 117 -17.73 4.92 0.29
CA ALA A 117 -18.59 5.25 1.42
C ALA A 117 -19.82 6.10 1.03
N GLY A 118 -20.05 6.31 -0.27
CA GLY A 118 -21.18 7.10 -0.77
C GLY A 118 -21.17 8.55 -0.28
N ALA A 119 -22.22 8.96 0.43
CA ALA A 119 -22.42 10.34 0.88
C ALA A 119 -21.79 10.66 2.24
N LEU A 120 -21.04 9.72 2.85
CA LEU A 120 -20.41 9.95 4.16
C LEU A 120 -19.46 11.16 4.14
N SER A 121 -19.38 11.87 5.26
CA SER A 121 -18.39 12.92 5.46
C SER A 121 -16.98 12.32 5.57
N ILE A 122 -15.94 13.15 5.39
CA ILE A 122 -14.55 12.69 5.56
C ILE A 122 -14.32 12.15 6.98
N VAL A 123 -14.89 12.82 7.98
CA VAL A 123 -14.82 12.36 9.38
C VAL A 123 -15.44 10.98 9.49
N GLN A 124 -16.65 10.77 8.96
CA GLN A 124 -17.30 9.46 9.02
C GLN A 124 -16.52 8.37 8.27
N LEU A 125 -15.93 8.68 7.11
CA LEU A 125 -15.10 7.76 6.32
C LEU A 125 -13.92 7.22 7.13
N ARG A 126 -13.22 8.06 7.89
CA ARG A 126 -12.07 7.63 8.73
C ARG A 126 -12.48 6.61 9.81
N GLY A 127 -13.76 6.57 10.14
CA GLY A 127 -14.37 5.65 11.10
C GLY A 127 -14.94 4.39 10.45
N THR A 128 -14.68 4.11 9.17
CA THR A 128 -15.10 2.87 8.50
C THR A 128 -13.93 1.90 8.33
N GLY A 129 -14.21 0.61 8.35
CA GLY A 129 -13.22 -0.43 8.05
C GLY A 129 -12.62 -0.27 6.66
N ASP A 130 -13.44 0.11 5.67
CA ASP A 130 -13.02 0.24 4.27
C ASP A 130 -11.87 1.25 4.07
N PHE A 131 -11.84 2.33 4.88
CA PHE A 131 -10.74 3.29 4.86
C PHE A 131 -9.42 2.63 5.31
N TRP A 132 -9.46 1.85 6.38
CA TRP A 132 -8.31 1.15 6.94
C TRP A 132 -7.85 -0.02 6.07
N ASP A 133 -8.80 -0.73 5.45
CA ASP A 133 -8.51 -1.78 4.47
C ASP A 133 -7.80 -1.22 3.23
N PHE A 134 -8.23 -0.04 2.75
CA PHE A 134 -7.52 0.67 1.70
C PHE A 134 -6.09 1.02 2.10
N LEU A 135 -5.89 1.60 3.29
CA LEU A 135 -4.54 1.92 3.78
C LEU A 135 -3.67 0.66 3.89
N TRP A 136 -4.23 -0.45 4.37
CA TRP A 136 -3.54 -1.72 4.48
C TRP A 136 -3.12 -2.28 3.12
N GLN A 137 -4.00 -2.20 2.12
CA GLN A 137 -3.68 -2.60 0.74
C GLN A 137 -2.56 -1.73 0.15
N GLN A 138 -2.60 -0.41 0.34
CA GLN A 138 -1.55 0.49 -0.13
C GLN A 138 -0.22 0.22 0.56
N LEU A 139 -0.23 -0.08 1.86
CA LEU A 139 0.98 -0.42 2.61
C LEU A 139 1.59 -1.73 2.16
N ASN A 140 0.78 -2.76 1.94
CA ASN A 140 1.25 -4.06 1.41
C ASN A 140 1.88 -3.91 0.03
N ARG A 141 1.25 -3.11 -0.84
CA ARG A 141 1.81 -2.77 -2.14
C ARG A 141 3.15 -2.05 -1.99
N ARG A 142 3.24 -1.08 -1.08
CA ARG A 142 4.48 -0.31 -0.85
C ARG A 142 5.62 -1.20 -0.34
N ILE A 143 5.33 -2.11 0.59
CA ILE A 143 6.30 -3.11 1.07
C ILE A 143 6.74 -4.00 -0.09
N ALA A 144 5.80 -4.47 -0.93
CA ALA A 144 6.12 -5.32 -2.08
C ALA A 144 7.02 -4.60 -3.11
N GLU A 145 6.77 -3.31 -3.37
CA GLU A 145 7.61 -2.45 -4.21
C GLU A 145 9.04 -2.36 -3.66
N LYS A 146 9.20 -2.16 -2.36
CA LYS A 146 10.51 -2.07 -1.70
C LYS A 146 11.24 -3.41 -1.74
N CYS A 147 10.53 -4.52 -1.54
CA CYS A 147 11.08 -5.87 -1.71
C CYS A 147 11.61 -6.10 -3.13
N MET A 148 10.89 -5.65 -4.18
CA MET A 148 11.38 -5.76 -5.56
C MET A 148 12.70 -5.03 -5.78
N ILE A 149 12.85 -3.83 -5.21
CA ILE A 149 14.10 -3.05 -5.32
C ILE A 149 15.25 -3.82 -4.67
N PHE A 150 15.06 -4.38 -3.47
CA PHE A 150 16.08 -5.19 -2.81
C PHE A 150 16.44 -6.44 -3.61
N VAL A 151 15.46 -7.16 -4.14
CA VAL A 151 15.72 -8.35 -4.97
C VAL A 151 16.57 -7.99 -6.19
N ARG A 152 16.29 -6.87 -6.86
CA ARG A 152 17.12 -6.42 -8.00
C ARG A 152 18.53 -6.00 -7.56
N ALA A 153 18.65 -5.23 -6.48
CA ALA A 153 19.94 -4.78 -5.95
C ALA A 153 20.88 -5.93 -5.58
N VAL A 154 20.33 -7.02 -5.04
CA VAL A 154 21.08 -8.25 -4.69
C VAL A 154 21.69 -8.94 -5.93
N HIS A 155 21.15 -8.69 -7.12
CA HIS A 155 21.64 -9.23 -8.40
C HIS A 155 22.47 -8.23 -9.21
N GLU A 156 22.71 -7.02 -8.69
CA GLU A 156 23.53 -6.06 -9.41
C GLU A 156 24.97 -6.58 -9.55
N PRO A 157 25.54 -6.50 -10.77
CA PRO A 157 26.91 -6.95 -11.00
C PRO A 157 27.89 -6.07 -10.21
N GLY A 158 28.85 -6.69 -9.52
CA GLY A 158 29.86 -5.98 -8.73
C GLY A 158 29.48 -5.72 -7.27
N VAL A 159 28.32 -6.18 -6.82
CA VAL A 159 27.95 -6.14 -5.40
C VAL A 159 28.84 -7.11 -4.59
N SER A 160 29.51 -6.59 -3.56
CA SER A 160 30.34 -7.41 -2.66
C SER A 160 29.47 -8.37 -1.83
N GLN A 161 30.03 -9.51 -1.43
CA GLN A 161 29.30 -10.50 -0.63
C GLN A 161 28.82 -9.94 0.72
N GLN A 162 29.58 -9.03 1.32
CA GLN A 162 29.19 -8.34 2.56
C GLN A 162 27.98 -7.42 2.32
N HIS A 163 27.99 -6.63 1.24
CA HIS A 163 26.87 -5.77 0.89
C HIS A 163 25.63 -6.61 0.56
N LYS A 164 25.79 -7.70 -0.19
CA LYS A 164 24.74 -8.66 -0.49
C LYS A 164 24.07 -9.23 0.76
N THR A 165 24.86 -9.59 1.77
CA THR A 165 24.35 -10.10 3.05
C THR A 165 23.50 -9.05 3.76
N ARG A 166 23.96 -7.80 3.81
CA ARG A 166 23.21 -6.67 4.39
C ARG A 166 21.89 -6.40 3.65
N LEU A 167 21.89 -6.46 2.32
CA LEU A 167 20.68 -6.30 1.52
C LEU A 167 19.66 -7.41 1.80
N LEU A 168 20.12 -8.65 1.96
CA LEU A 168 19.25 -9.79 2.29
C LEU A 168 18.68 -9.69 3.71
N GLU A 169 19.45 -9.19 4.68
CA GLU A 169 18.96 -8.90 6.04
C GLU A 169 17.88 -7.82 6.03
N GLN A 170 18.09 -6.74 5.27
CA GLN A 170 17.10 -5.67 5.13
C GLN A 170 15.84 -6.13 4.39
N LEU A 171 15.98 -6.96 3.36
CA LEU A 171 14.85 -7.60 2.69
C LEU A 171 14.07 -8.50 3.66
N ALA A 172 14.76 -9.28 4.49
CA ALA A 172 14.13 -10.12 5.50
C ALA A 172 13.33 -9.29 6.51
N GLU A 173 13.84 -8.14 6.95
CA GLU A 173 13.11 -7.21 7.83
C GLU A 173 11.82 -6.69 7.18
N LEU A 174 11.82 -6.39 5.88
CA LEU A 174 10.59 -6.00 5.17
C LEU A 174 9.58 -7.14 5.04
N LEU A 175 10.05 -8.38 4.82
CA LEU A 175 9.16 -9.54 4.75
C LEU A 175 8.44 -9.79 6.08
N LYS A 176 9.07 -9.52 7.23
CA LYS A 176 8.41 -9.61 8.54
C LYS A 176 7.21 -8.67 8.69
N LEU A 177 7.19 -7.57 7.94
CA LEU A 177 6.08 -6.63 7.96
C LEU A 177 4.83 -7.17 7.27
N ASN A 178 4.93 -8.28 6.52
CA ASN A 178 3.79 -8.90 5.87
C ASN A 178 3.97 -10.42 5.81
N SER A 179 3.22 -11.13 6.65
CA SER A 179 3.27 -12.59 6.73
C SER A 179 2.93 -13.30 5.41
N ALA A 180 2.02 -12.74 4.60
CA ALA A 180 1.70 -13.30 3.29
C ALA A 180 2.89 -13.20 2.31
N LEU A 181 3.63 -12.09 2.35
CA LEU A 181 4.88 -11.93 1.60
C LEU A 181 5.95 -12.91 2.09
N ALA A 182 6.15 -13.02 3.40
CA ALA A 182 7.11 -13.95 3.99
C ALA A 182 6.86 -15.40 3.55
N VAL A 183 5.61 -15.87 3.61
CA VAL A 183 5.21 -17.22 3.14
C VAL A 183 5.50 -17.40 1.66
N GLY A 184 5.18 -16.39 0.85
CA GLY A 184 5.45 -16.38 -0.58
C GLY A 184 6.94 -16.56 -0.93
N PHE A 185 7.82 -15.99 -0.12
CA PHE A 185 9.27 -16.05 -0.30
C PHE A 185 9.92 -17.34 0.23
N VAL A 186 9.19 -18.22 0.93
CA VAL A 186 9.76 -19.48 1.45
C VAL A 186 10.26 -20.36 0.31
N THR A 187 9.48 -20.47 -0.77
CA THR A 187 9.87 -21.21 -1.97
C THR A 187 11.05 -20.56 -2.71
N ASN A 188 11.30 -19.27 -2.44
CA ASN A 188 12.38 -18.49 -3.03
C ASN A 188 13.58 -18.29 -2.08
N GLY A 189 13.75 -19.18 -1.09
CA GLY A 189 14.96 -19.22 -0.27
C GLY A 189 14.91 -18.43 1.05
N TYR A 190 13.74 -17.92 1.43
CA TYR A 190 13.52 -17.34 2.76
C TYR A 190 13.16 -18.43 3.78
N ASP A 191 13.86 -18.47 4.91
CA ASP A 191 13.52 -19.30 6.06
C ASP A 191 12.65 -18.47 7.00
N SER A 192 11.36 -18.79 7.10
CA SER A 192 10.41 -18.07 7.94
C SER A 192 10.60 -18.34 9.44
N ILE A 193 11.28 -19.42 9.82
CA ILE A 193 11.56 -19.77 11.21
C ILE A 193 12.79 -19.00 11.70
N LYS A 194 13.85 -18.98 10.89
CA LYS A 194 15.09 -18.24 11.19
C LYS A 194 15.01 -16.77 10.78
N GLU A 195 13.94 -16.40 10.08
CA GLU A 195 13.69 -15.10 9.49
C GLU A 195 14.85 -14.56 8.64
N LYS A 196 15.49 -15.44 7.86
CA LYS A 196 16.70 -15.15 7.10
C LYS A 196 16.69 -15.82 5.74
N PHE A 197 17.43 -15.26 4.79
CA PHE A 197 17.65 -15.89 3.50
C PHE A 197 18.75 -16.96 3.59
N VAL A 198 18.41 -18.19 3.20
CA VAL A 198 19.36 -19.31 3.09
C VAL A 198 20.07 -19.31 1.74
N ARG A 199 19.43 -18.71 0.73
CA ARG A 199 20.00 -18.47 -0.60
C ARG A 199 19.55 -17.12 -1.14
N THR A 200 20.23 -16.67 -2.19
CA THR A 200 19.78 -15.50 -2.95
C THR A 200 18.43 -15.82 -3.61
N PRO A 201 17.40 -14.97 -3.45
CA PRO A 201 16.10 -15.20 -4.09
C PRO A 201 16.24 -15.04 -5.59
N ASP A 202 15.58 -15.87 -6.39
CA ASP A 202 15.56 -15.70 -7.85
C ASP A 202 14.62 -14.55 -8.25
N ILE A 203 15.01 -13.75 -9.25
CA ILE A 203 14.20 -12.61 -9.73
C ILE A 203 12.84 -13.07 -10.29
N PRO A 204 12.73 -14.04 -11.22
CA PRO A 204 11.45 -14.33 -11.86
C PRO A 204 10.34 -14.86 -10.91
N PRO A 205 10.64 -15.72 -9.92
CA PRO A 205 9.67 -16.09 -8.88
C PRO A 205 9.30 -14.93 -7.95
N ALA A 206 10.28 -14.14 -7.49
CA ALA A 206 10.03 -12.97 -6.64
C ALA A 206 9.14 -11.95 -7.36
N GLU A 207 9.43 -11.69 -8.63
CA GLU A 207 8.71 -10.76 -9.46
C GLU A 207 7.25 -11.16 -9.63
N ARG A 208 6.96 -12.42 -9.97
CA ARG A 208 5.59 -12.92 -10.08
C ARG A 208 4.81 -12.79 -8.77
N LEU A 209 5.46 -13.10 -7.64
CA LEU A 209 4.84 -12.97 -6.32
C LEU A 209 4.50 -11.52 -5.99
N LEU A 210 5.47 -10.62 -6.15
CA LEU A 210 5.36 -9.22 -5.79
C LEU A 210 4.42 -8.44 -6.73
N GLN A 211 4.36 -8.84 -8.01
CA GLN A 211 3.36 -8.37 -8.96
C GLN A 211 1.93 -8.74 -8.56
N GLY A 212 1.72 -9.96 -8.03
CA GLY A 212 0.42 -10.41 -7.53
C GLY A 212 -0.13 -9.54 -6.39
N LEU A 213 0.75 -8.80 -5.70
CA LEU A 213 0.41 -7.87 -4.62
C LEU A 213 0.39 -6.40 -5.07
N GLY A 214 0.49 -6.16 -6.38
CA GLY A 214 0.33 -4.83 -6.98
C GLY A 214 1.63 -4.03 -7.14
N ALA A 215 2.81 -4.63 -6.98
CA ALA A 215 4.06 -3.96 -7.34
C ALA A 215 4.09 -3.70 -8.87
N PRO A 216 4.39 -2.47 -9.34
CA PRO A 216 4.31 -2.10 -10.74
C PRO A 216 5.43 -2.75 -11.58
N LEU A 217 5.05 -3.21 -12.79
CA LEU A 217 5.91 -3.81 -13.82
C LEU A 217 7.07 -2.90 -14.27
N ASN A 218 6.86 -1.59 -14.31
CA ASN A 218 7.82 -0.61 -14.85
C ASN A 218 8.84 -0.11 -13.81
N SER A 219 9.42 -1.04 -13.06
CA SER A 219 10.60 -0.77 -12.22
C SER A 219 11.86 -1.34 -12.86
N THR A 220 11.88 -1.48 -14.19
CA THR A 220 13.13 -1.53 -14.94
C THR A 220 14.00 -0.35 -14.48
N PRO A 221 15.30 -0.55 -14.18
CA PRO A 221 16.19 0.57 -13.99
C PRO A 221 16.19 1.34 -15.30
N VAL A 222 15.58 2.53 -15.32
CA VAL A 222 15.89 3.49 -16.36
C VAL A 222 17.41 3.70 -16.22
N PRO A 223 18.20 3.45 -17.27
CA PRO A 223 19.63 3.67 -17.19
C PRO A 223 19.84 5.13 -16.78
N LEU A 224 20.45 5.33 -15.61
CA LEU A 224 20.86 6.64 -15.15
C LEU A 224 21.85 7.18 -16.18
N ARG A 225 21.37 8.04 -17.10
CA ARG A 225 22.29 8.92 -17.81
C ARG A 225 22.87 9.87 -16.75
N PRO A 226 24.20 9.98 -16.62
CA PRO A 226 24.76 11.03 -15.78
C PRO A 226 24.25 12.37 -16.31
N ARG A 227 23.52 13.11 -15.47
CA ARG A 227 23.33 14.55 -15.69
C ARG A 227 24.71 15.17 -15.60
N VAL A 228 25.37 15.33 -16.74
CA VAL A 228 26.44 16.30 -16.91
C VAL A 228 25.77 17.64 -16.60
N ARG A 229 26.00 18.15 -15.38
CA ARG A 229 25.68 19.54 -15.06
C ARG A 229 26.38 20.37 -16.11
N GLY A 230 25.61 21.21 -16.79
CA GLY A 230 26.14 22.19 -17.72
C GLY A 230 27.31 22.92 -17.06
N LEU A 231 28.51 22.56 -17.51
CA LEU A 231 29.59 23.51 -17.62
C LEU A 231 28.99 24.66 -18.45
N ARG A 232 28.91 25.83 -17.84
CA ARG A 232 28.96 27.08 -18.60
C ARG A 232 30.23 26.98 -19.44
N LEU A 233 30.06 26.62 -20.70
CA LEU A 233 31.05 26.93 -21.71
C LEU A 233 30.74 28.36 -22.12
N ASP A 234 31.40 29.29 -21.42
CA ASP A 234 31.65 30.61 -21.94
C ASP A 234 32.44 30.40 -23.24
N PHE A 235 31.78 30.61 -24.38
CA PHE A 235 32.48 30.75 -25.65
C PHE A 235 32.62 32.24 -25.93
N LEU A 236 33.87 32.69 -25.78
CA LEU A 236 34.47 33.77 -26.56
C LEU A 236 34.35 33.47 -28.05
#